data_AF-A0A061A6L1-F1
#
_entry.id   AF-A0A061A6L1-F1
#
_cell.length_a   1.000
_cell.length_b   1.000
_cell.length_c   1.000
_cell.angle_alpha   90.00
_cell.angle_beta   90.00
_cell.angle_gamma   90.00
#
_symmetry.space_group_name_H-M   'P 1'
#
loop_
_entity.id
_entity.type
_entity.pdbx_description
1 polymer ?
#
loop_
_entity_poly.entity_id
_entity_poly.type
_entity_poly.pdbx_seq_one_letter_code
_entity_poly.pdbx_strand_id
1 'polypeptide(L)'
;MTIRTAIIGFGTAGRVFHAPFVAADPHYALSAVVTRDEGRRAEAVARYPSARVLPDVDALLTLAADEDSFVVLRHDSGVHSYLWMNGLAAQVGPRFHVLGSRGAYTKYGLDPQLDPQEAALKAGAAPTDPSFGGEPEPAWRLLGIDGAARPVPTLAGSYAQFYARLADALLSGGPLPVDPREAVRVIELVERIHQRSVVQCGPAARPTA
;
A
#
# COMPACT_ATOMS: atom_id res chain seq x y z
N MET A 1 -14.21 19.63 10.61
CA MET A 1 -13.21 18.67 10.10
C MET A 1 -12.39 19.41 9.04
N THR A 2 -11.10 19.12 8.92
CA THR A 2 -10.19 19.93 8.10
C THR A 2 -9.46 19.04 7.08
N ILE A 3 -9.56 19.39 5.81
CA ILE A 3 -8.98 18.66 4.67
C ILE A 3 -7.48 18.96 4.63
N ARG A 4 -6.65 17.94 4.86
CA ARG A 4 -5.20 18.06 4.68
C ARG A 4 -4.89 18.18 3.19
N THR A 5 -4.18 19.22 2.79
CA THR A 5 -3.87 19.50 1.37
C THR A 5 -2.39 19.75 1.17
N ALA A 6 -1.85 19.25 0.06
CA ALA A 6 -0.49 19.53 -0.38
C ALA A 6 -0.53 20.26 -1.73
N ILE A 7 0.35 21.26 -1.91
CA ILE A 7 0.51 21.96 -3.19
C ILE A 7 1.73 21.40 -3.91
N ILE A 8 1.50 20.65 -4.98
CA ILE A 8 2.57 20.12 -5.83
C ILE A 8 2.95 21.17 -6.87
N GLY A 9 4.17 21.71 -6.77
CA GLY A 9 4.70 22.71 -7.70
C GLY A 9 4.40 24.16 -7.29
N PHE A 10 5.25 24.73 -6.43
CA PHE A 10 5.15 26.13 -5.96
C PHE A 10 5.56 27.19 -7.01
N GLY A 11 5.22 26.99 -8.29
CA GLY A 11 5.29 28.02 -9.34
C GLY A 11 4.15 29.03 -9.22
N THR A 12 3.96 29.89 -10.23
CA THR A 12 2.92 30.94 -10.21
C THR A 12 1.52 30.40 -9.86
N ALA A 13 1.12 29.26 -10.43
CA ALA A 13 -0.13 28.58 -10.08
C ALA A 13 -0.21 28.24 -8.57
N GLY A 14 0.71 27.40 -8.08
CA GLY A 14 0.74 27.00 -6.67
C GLY A 14 0.84 28.17 -5.68
N ARG A 15 1.71 29.14 -5.96
CA ARG A 15 2.03 30.27 -5.08
C ARG A 15 0.97 31.37 -5.05
N VAL A 16 0.33 31.67 -6.18
CA VAL A 16 -0.57 32.83 -6.33
C VAL A 16 -2.05 32.41 -6.39
N PHE A 17 -2.35 31.28 -7.03
CA PHE A 17 -3.73 30.89 -7.34
C PHE A 17 -4.26 29.70 -6.53
N HIS A 18 -3.42 28.95 -5.82
CA HIS A 18 -3.86 27.82 -4.99
C HIS A 18 -3.54 27.99 -3.50
N ALA A 19 -2.27 28.06 -3.11
CA ALA A 19 -1.86 28.12 -1.70
C ALA A 19 -2.51 29.27 -0.90
N PRO A 20 -2.71 30.49 -1.43
CA PRO A 20 -3.37 31.56 -0.66
C PRO A 20 -4.83 31.25 -0.32
N PHE A 21 -5.56 30.60 -1.23
CA PHE A 21 -6.97 30.24 -1.03
C PHE A 21 -7.11 29.03 -0.11
N VAL A 22 -6.27 28.00 -0.31
CA VAL A 22 -6.20 26.80 0.55
C VAL A 22 -5.76 27.15 1.99
N ALA A 23 -4.99 28.22 2.18
CA ALA A 23 -4.59 28.69 3.51
C ALA A 23 -5.60 29.67 4.15
N ALA A 24 -6.57 30.18 3.41
CA ALA A 24 -7.57 31.14 3.89
C ALA A 24 -8.92 30.50 4.29
N ASP A 25 -9.26 29.34 3.73
CA ASP A 25 -10.48 28.61 4.05
C ASP A 25 -10.27 27.69 5.29
N PRO A 26 -11.03 27.86 6.40
CA PRO A 26 -10.86 27.07 7.62
C PRO A 26 -11.23 25.57 7.47
N HIS A 27 -11.83 25.16 6.35
CA HIS A 27 -12.03 23.74 6.03
C HIS A 27 -10.77 23.06 5.49
N TYR A 28 -9.69 23.80 5.20
CA TYR A 28 -8.46 23.29 4.62
C TYR A 28 -7.26 23.49 5.54
N ALA A 29 -6.29 22.58 5.45
CA ALA A 29 -5.01 22.64 6.14
C ALA A 29 -3.88 22.41 5.14
N LEU A 30 -3.25 23.49 4.67
CA LEU A 30 -2.05 23.44 3.84
C LEU A 30 -0.91 22.77 4.62
N SER A 31 -0.77 21.46 4.41
CA SER A 31 0.07 20.57 5.20
C SER A 31 1.48 20.43 4.59
N ALA A 32 1.59 20.58 3.28
CA ALA A 32 2.86 20.48 2.56
C ALA A 32 2.89 21.32 1.27
N VAL A 33 4.10 21.70 0.85
CA VAL A 33 4.38 22.36 -0.42
C VAL A 33 5.57 21.65 -1.07
N VAL A 34 5.41 21.14 -2.28
CA VAL A 34 6.48 20.47 -3.03
C VAL A 34 7.11 21.44 -4.02
N THR A 35 8.42 21.67 -3.90
CA THR A 35 9.19 22.48 -4.86
C THR A 35 10.69 22.19 -4.80
N ARG A 36 11.26 21.90 -5.98
CA ARG A 36 12.71 21.72 -6.21
C ARG A 36 13.49 23.03 -6.28
N ASP A 37 12.81 24.16 -6.49
CA ASP A 37 13.42 25.49 -6.60
C ASP A 37 13.65 26.11 -5.22
N GLU A 38 14.91 26.37 -4.86
CA GLU A 38 15.32 26.77 -3.50
C GLU A 38 14.80 28.16 -3.09
N GLY A 39 14.74 29.13 -4.01
CA GLY A 39 14.16 30.45 -3.74
C GLY A 39 12.67 30.33 -3.41
N ARG A 40 11.95 29.47 -4.13
CA ARG A 40 10.56 29.12 -3.85
C ARG A 40 10.39 28.29 -2.58
N ARG A 41 11.39 27.48 -2.17
CA ARG A 41 11.38 26.80 -0.85
C ARG A 41 11.44 27.83 0.28
N ALA A 42 12.34 28.81 0.20
CA ALA A 42 12.46 29.87 1.20
C ALA A 42 11.17 30.70 1.32
N GLU A 43 10.55 31.09 0.20
CA GLU A 43 9.26 31.80 0.22
C GLU A 43 8.14 30.93 0.80
N ALA A 44 8.07 29.64 0.44
CA ALA A 44 7.05 28.73 0.96
C ALA A 44 7.14 28.58 2.49
N VAL A 45 8.36 28.44 3.05
CA VAL A 45 8.58 28.40 4.50
C VAL A 45 8.18 29.73 5.17
N ALA A 46 8.58 30.87 4.59
CA ALA A 46 8.28 32.18 5.16
C ALA A 46 6.78 32.53 5.14
N ARG A 47 6.06 32.11 4.10
CA ARG A 47 4.64 32.44 3.88
C ARG A 47 3.67 31.42 4.51
N TYR A 48 4.08 30.15 4.61
CA TYR A 48 3.26 29.06 5.14
C TYR A 48 4.07 28.22 6.14
N PRO A 49 4.47 28.78 7.30
CA PRO A 49 5.39 28.13 8.25
C PRO A 49 4.83 26.86 8.91
N SER A 50 3.53 26.60 8.81
CA SER A 50 2.88 25.34 9.21
C SER A 50 2.99 24.22 8.17
N ALA A 51 3.34 24.53 6.91
CA ALA A 51 3.43 23.58 5.83
C ALA A 51 4.85 23.01 5.70
N ARG A 52 4.98 21.69 5.58
CA ARG A 52 6.29 21.05 5.31
C ARG A 52 6.71 21.30 3.87
N VAL A 53 7.90 21.88 3.66
CA VAL A 53 8.42 22.21 2.32
C VAL A 53 9.36 21.13 1.81
N LEU A 54 8.89 20.37 0.83
CA LEU A 54 9.47 19.12 0.36
C LEU A 54 10.12 19.27 -1.03
N PRO A 55 11.20 18.52 -1.33
CA PRO A 55 11.87 18.62 -2.62
C PRO A 55 11.01 18.10 -3.78
N ASP A 56 10.35 16.96 -3.59
CA ASP A 56 9.70 16.17 -4.63
C ASP A 56 8.42 15.48 -4.11
N VAL A 57 7.76 14.73 -5.00
CA VAL A 57 6.51 14.02 -4.69
C VAL A 57 6.78 12.77 -3.87
N ASP A 58 7.93 12.13 -4.01
CA ASP A 58 8.26 10.91 -3.27
C ASP A 58 8.45 11.23 -1.78
N ALA A 59 9.09 12.35 -1.44
CA ALA A 59 9.14 12.87 -0.08
C ALA A 59 7.75 13.25 0.48
N LEU A 60 6.79 13.64 -0.37
CA LEU A 60 5.40 13.89 0.05
C LEU A 60 4.65 12.59 0.32
N LEU A 61 4.81 11.58 -0.54
CA LEU A 61 4.17 10.27 -0.38
C LEU A 61 4.72 9.54 0.84
N THR A 62 6.05 9.53 1.05
CA THR A 62 6.69 8.98 2.26
C THR A 62 6.20 9.67 3.54
N LEU A 63 6.03 10.99 3.52
CA LEU A 63 5.49 11.75 4.65
C LEU A 63 4.00 11.46 4.94
N ALA A 64 3.26 11.04 3.92
CA ALA A 64 1.82 10.77 4.00
C ALA A 64 1.49 9.28 4.23
N ALA A 65 2.48 8.39 4.14
CA ALA A 65 2.34 6.97 4.42
C ALA A 65 2.19 6.71 5.92
N ASP A 66 1.31 5.78 6.27
CA ASP A 66 1.28 5.19 7.61
C ASP A 66 2.49 4.23 7.75
N GLU A 67 3.29 4.36 8.82
CA GLU A 67 4.44 3.46 9.06
C GLU A 67 4.03 2.16 9.78
N ASP A 68 2.89 2.15 10.47
CA ASP A 68 2.22 0.97 11.03
C ASP A 68 0.70 1.13 10.84
N SER A 69 0.00 0.05 10.50
CA SER A 69 -1.47 0.02 10.49
C SER A 69 -1.99 -1.36 10.85
N PHE A 70 -3.03 -1.41 11.68
CA PHE A 70 -3.75 -2.63 12.07
C PHE A 70 -5.25 -2.44 11.86
N VAL A 71 -5.84 -3.29 11.01
CA VAL A 71 -7.25 -3.23 10.61
C VAL A 71 -7.91 -4.59 10.82
N VAL A 72 -9.02 -4.61 11.55
CA VAL A 72 -9.85 -5.81 11.74
C VAL A 72 -11.15 -5.65 10.96
N LEU A 73 -11.34 -6.48 9.94
CA LEU A 73 -12.57 -6.55 9.16
C LEU A 73 -13.40 -7.76 9.61
N ARG A 74 -14.65 -7.55 10.02
CA ARG A 74 -15.63 -8.63 10.23
C ARG A 74 -16.49 -8.76 8.98
N HIS A 75 -16.51 -9.95 8.41
CA HIS A 75 -17.35 -10.32 7.27
C HIS A 75 -18.71 -10.87 7.73
N ASP A 76 -19.73 -10.77 6.89
CA ASP A 76 -21.08 -11.30 7.19
C ASP A 76 -21.09 -12.83 7.31
N SER A 77 -20.07 -13.51 6.78
CA SER A 77 -19.80 -14.94 6.97
C SER A 77 -19.29 -15.31 8.38
N GLY A 78 -19.10 -14.33 9.28
CA GLY A 78 -18.52 -14.52 10.61
C GLY A 78 -16.99 -14.63 10.63
N VAL A 79 -16.34 -14.58 9.45
CA VAL A 79 -14.87 -14.54 9.34
C VAL A 79 -14.35 -13.18 9.81
N HIS A 80 -13.22 -13.19 10.51
CA HIS A 80 -12.42 -11.99 10.76
C HIS A 80 -11.17 -12.00 9.88
N SER A 81 -10.93 -10.91 9.15
CA SER A 81 -9.63 -10.65 8.51
C SER A 81 -8.86 -9.64 9.34
N TYR A 82 -7.65 -10.02 9.73
CA TYR A 82 -6.69 -9.16 10.41
C TYR A 82 -5.67 -8.73 9.35
N LEU A 83 -5.66 -7.44 9.02
CA LEU A 83 -4.70 -6.83 8.11
C LEU A 83 -3.70 -6.03 8.93
N TRP A 84 -2.41 -6.28 8.73
CA TRP A 84 -1.33 -5.60 9.42
C TRP A 84 -0.21 -5.25 8.44
N MET A 85 0.43 -4.11 8.69
CA MET A 85 1.58 -3.59 7.96
C MET A 85 2.42 -2.80 8.94
N ASN A 86 3.73 -3.03 8.99
CA ASN A 86 4.66 -2.23 9.78
C ASN A 86 6.00 -2.13 9.03
N GLY A 87 6.41 -0.91 8.69
CA GLY A 87 7.64 -0.61 7.93
C GLY A 87 8.92 -0.54 8.77
N LEU A 88 8.80 -0.67 10.09
CA LEU A 88 9.90 -0.63 11.07
C LEU A 88 10.20 -2.03 11.66
N ALA A 89 9.53 -3.08 11.17
CA ALA A 89 9.63 -4.44 11.68
C ALA A 89 10.96 -5.10 11.29
N ALA A 90 11.90 -5.17 12.24
CA ALA A 90 13.22 -5.79 12.06
C ALA A 90 13.17 -7.31 11.75
N GLN A 91 12.00 -7.95 11.85
CA GLN A 91 11.72 -9.30 11.36
C GLN A 91 10.34 -9.32 10.70
N VAL A 92 10.23 -9.91 9.50
CA VAL A 92 8.98 -10.00 8.77
C VAL A 92 8.02 -11.02 9.38
N GLY A 93 6.75 -10.64 9.53
CA GLY A 93 5.68 -11.53 10.00
C GLY A 93 5.23 -12.56 8.96
N PRO A 94 4.27 -13.43 9.30
CA PRO A 94 3.60 -14.28 8.31
C PRO A 94 2.74 -13.41 7.37
N ARG A 95 2.90 -13.58 6.05
CA ARG A 95 2.06 -12.92 5.04
C ARG A 95 0.62 -13.41 5.09
N PHE A 96 0.44 -14.70 5.34
CA PHE A 96 -0.87 -15.29 5.59
C PHE A 96 -0.80 -16.17 6.82
N HIS A 97 -1.78 -15.99 7.71
CA HIS A 97 -2.05 -16.89 8.81
C HIS A 97 -3.56 -17.14 8.83
N VAL A 98 -3.97 -18.33 8.43
CA VAL A 98 -5.38 -18.72 8.26
C VAL A 98 -5.70 -19.78 9.29
N LEU A 99 -6.68 -19.49 10.15
CA LEU A 99 -7.13 -20.38 11.22
C LEU A 99 -8.57 -20.85 10.95
N GLY A 100 -8.82 -22.14 11.15
CA GLY A 100 -10.16 -22.72 11.11
C GLY A 100 -10.31 -23.86 12.10
N SER A 101 -11.55 -24.27 12.38
CA SER A 101 -11.91 -25.28 13.40
C SER A 101 -11.37 -26.70 13.13
N ARG A 102 -10.66 -26.93 12.03
CA ARG A 102 -10.08 -28.22 11.62
C ARG A 102 -8.61 -28.11 11.20
N GLY A 103 -7.96 -26.97 11.42
CA GLY A 103 -6.55 -26.77 11.09
C GLY A 103 -6.18 -25.31 10.78
N ALA A 104 -4.88 -25.08 10.74
CA ALA A 104 -4.23 -23.82 10.41
C ALA A 104 -3.38 -23.94 9.13
N TYR A 105 -3.08 -22.79 8.53
CA TYR A 105 -2.10 -22.64 7.47
C TYR A 105 -1.33 -21.32 7.67
N THR A 106 0.00 -21.38 7.67
CA THR A 106 0.85 -20.20 7.89
C THR A 106 1.92 -20.09 6.80
N LYS A 107 1.92 -18.95 6.08
CA LYS A 107 2.90 -18.61 5.04
C LYS A 107 3.77 -17.44 5.51
N TYR A 108 4.98 -17.78 5.97
CA TYR A 108 6.11 -16.85 6.07
C TYR A 108 6.76 -16.66 4.71
N GLY A 109 7.26 -15.45 4.46
CA GLY A 109 7.58 -14.95 3.12
C GLY A 109 6.34 -14.39 2.41
N LEU A 110 6.49 -13.51 1.43
CA LEU A 110 7.68 -13.35 0.60
C LEU A 110 8.53 -12.14 1.02
N ASP A 111 9.85 -12.34 1.10
CA ASP A 111 10.95 -11.45 0.67
C ASP A 111 12.23 -12.33 0.63
N PRO A 112 13.23 -12.15 -0.29
CA PRO A 112 14.05 -10.93 -0.27
C PRO A 112 14.20 -10.04 -1.54
N GLN A 113 13.58 -10.15 -2.73
CA GLN A 113 12.73 -11.10 -3.45
C GLN A 113 11.31 -11.37 -2.92
N LEU A 114 10.56 -10.27 -2.81
CA LEU A 114 9.14 -10.18 -2.44
C LEU A 114 8.13 -10.79 -3.42
N ASP A 115 8.53 -11.21 -4.62
CA ASP A 115 7.70 -12.03 -5.52
C ASP A 115 8.58 -12.75 -6.56
N PRO A 116 8.45 -14.09 -6.74
CA PRO A 116 9.12 -14.81 -7.81
C PRO A 116 8.89 -14.21 -9.20
N GLN A 117 7.71 -13.65 -9.49
CA GLN A 117 7.45 -13.03 -10.79
C GLN A 117 8.12 -11.65 -10.90
N GLU A 118 7.94 -10.74 -9.93
CA GLU A 118 8.56 -9.41 -9.92
C GLU A 118 10.10 -9.50 -9.92
N ALA A 119 10.68 -10.42 -9.16
CA ALA A 119 12.12 -10.67 -9.15
C ALA A 119 12.61 -11.22 -10.49
N ALA A 120 11.90 -12.18 -11.09
CA ALA A 120 12.23 -12.72 -12.41
C ALA A 120 12.10 -11.65 -13.51
N LEU A 121 11.08 -10.80 -13.46
CA LEU A 121 10.89 -9.65 -14.37
C LEU A 121 12.03 -8.63 -14.24
N LYS A 122 12.45 -8.28 -13.02
CA LYS A 122 13.62 -7.42 -12.78
C LYS A 122 14.93 -8.04 -13.27
N ALA A 123 15.02 -9.37 -13.30
CA ALA A 123 16.13 -10.12 -13.89
C ALA A 123 16.01 -10.34 -15.42
N GLY A 124 14.93 -9.86 -16.07
CA GLY A 124 14.72 -9.96 -17.52
C GLY A 124 14.14 -11.30 -18.00
N ALA A 125 13.61 -12.14 -17.12
CA ALA A 125 12.97 -13.41 -17.49
C ALA A 125 11.65 -13.21 -18.24
N ALA A 126 11.32 -14.13 -19.15
CA ALA A 126 10.08 -14.09 -19.91
C ALA A 126 8.89 -14.60 -19.07
N PRO A 127 7.72 -13.91 -19.05
CA PRO A 127 6.50 -14.41 -18.41
C PRO A 127 5.91 -15.69 -19.00
N THR A 128 6.47 -16.17 -20.12
CA THR A 128 6.11 -17.42 -20.81
C THR A 128 7.00 -18.59 -20.42
N ASP A 129 7.98 -18.42 -19.54
CA ASP A 129 8.82 -19.50 -19.03
C ASP A 129 7.97 -20.46 -18.15
N PRO A 130 8.03 -21.80 -18.35
CA PRO A 130 7.25 -22.77 -17.56
C PRO A 130 7.53 -22.75 -16.04
N SER A 131 8.66 -22.17 -15.61
CA SER A 131 9.01 -21.99 -14.19
C SER A 131 8.55 -20.65 -13.58
N PHE A 132 8.04 -19.73 -14.41
CA PHE A 132 7.70 -18.37 -13.99
C PHE A 132 6.62 -18.35 -12.90
N GLY A 133 6.88 -17.61 -11.83
CA GLY A 133 5.98 -17.51 -10.67
C GLY A 133 5.88 -18.75 -9.79
N GLY A 134 6.63 -19.83 -10.08
CA GLY A 134 6.70 -21.02 -9.24
C GLY A 134 7.51 -20.82 -7.96
N GLU A 135 7.32 -21.73 -7.00
CA GLU A 135 8.12 -21.81 -5.77
C GLU A 135 8.64 -23.25 -5.55
N PRO A 136 9.89 -23.43 -5.06
CA PRO A 136 10.45 -24.74 -4.77
C PRO A 136 9.82 -25.37 -3.51
N GLU A 137 9.90 -26.69 -3.39
CA GLU A 137 9.27 -27.45 -2.28
C GLU A 137 9.61 -26.94 -0.86
N PRO A 138 10.85 -26.51 -0.51
CA PRO A 138 11.14 -25.92 0.80
C PRO A 138 10.39 -24.59 1.11
N ALA A 139 9.83 -23.92 0.10
CA ALA A 139 8.99 -22.72 0.26
C ALA A 139 7.50 -23.06 0.47
N TRP A 140 7.10 -24.31 0.26
CA TRP A 140 5.76 -24.82 0.60
C TRP A 140 5.53 -24.76 2.12
N ARG A 141 4.27 -24.90 2.54
CA ARG A 141 3.86 -24.74 3.95
C ARG A 141 2.92 -25.84 4.39
N LEU A 142 2.85 -26.05 5.70
CA LEU A 142 2.03 -27.08 6.31
C LEU A 142 0.58 -26.61 6.47
N LEU A 143 -0.37 -27.50 6.18
CA LEU A 143 -1.80 -27.37 6.43
C LEU A 143 -2.26 -28.51 7.35
N GLY A 144 -2.92 -28.18 8.46
CA GLY A 144 -3.49 -29.15 9.39
C GLY A 144 -3.41 -28.68 10.83
N ILE A 145 -3.28 -29.62 11.77
CA ILE A 145 -3.06 -29.36 13.19
C ILE A 145 -1.67 -29.83 13.62
N ASP A 146 -1.19 -29.39 14.78
CA ASP A 146 0.11 -29.81 15.32
C ASP A 146 0.22 -31.35 15.39
N GLY A 147 1.36 -31.89 14.93
CA GLY A 147 1.59 -33.33 14.82
C GLY A 147 0.89 -34.05 13.66
N ALA A 148 -0.07 -33.42 12.96
CA ALA A 148 -0.83 -34.01 11.86
C ALA A 148 -0.99 -33.08 10.63
N ALA A 149 -0.12 -32.09 10.48
CA ALA A 149 -0.10 -31.19 9.34
C ALA A 149 0.74 -31.75 8.17
N ARG A 150 0.31 -31.49 6.93
CA ARG A 150 0.97 -31.96 5.70
C ARG A 150 1.42 -30.80 4.83
N PRO A 151 2.50 -30.93 4.03
CA PRO A 151 2.85 -29.91 3.04
C PRO A 151 1.73 -29.71 2.01
N VAL A 152 1.64 -28.48 1.52
CA VAL A 152 0.76 -28.07 0.41
C VAL A 152 1.59 -27.29 -0.62
N PRO A 153 1.60 -27.71 -1.89
CA PRO A 153 2.26 -26.95 -2.95
C PRO A 153 1.72 -25.53 -3.06
N THR A 154 2.63 -24.54 -3.11
CA THR A 154 2.26 -23.20 -3.54
C THR A 154 1.93 -23.24 -5.03
N LEU A 155 0.74 -22.79 -5.42
CA LEU A 155 0.40 -22.62 -6.83
C LEU A 155 1.20 -21.46 -7.41
N ALA A 156 1.68 -21.60 -8.65
CA ALA A 156 2.46 -20.56 -9.31
C ALA A 156 1.66 -19.26 -9.49
N GLY A 157 2.32 -18.12 -9.27
CA GLY A 157 1.77 -16.80 -9.61
C GLY A 157 1.57 -16.65 -11.12
N SER A 158 0.52 -15.94 -11.53
CA SER A 158 0.23 -15.73 -12.96
C SER A 158 -0.34 -14.33 -13.25
N TYR A 159 0.52 -13.31 -13.26
CA TYR A 159 0.15 -11.96 -13.69
C TYR A 159 -0.32 -11.90 -15.15
N ALA A 160 0.13 -12.83 -16.00
CA ALA A 160 -0.36 -12.98 -17.37
C ALA A 160 -1.87 -13.28 -17.45
N GLN A 161 -2.46 -13.93 -16.42
CA GLN A 161 -3.90 -14.24 -16.39
C GLN A 161 -4.78 -12.99 -16.37
N PHE A 162 -4.30 -11.86 -15.82
CA PHE A 162 -5.02 -10.58 -15.88
C PHE A 162 -5.17 -10.10 -17.33
N TYR A 163 -4.07 -10.08 -18.08
CA TYR A 163 -4.06 -9.61 -19.46
C TYR A 163 -4.82 -10.54 -20.41
N ALA A 164 -4.76 -11.85 -20.21
CA ALA A 164 -5.57 -12.81 -20.98
C ALA A 164 -7.07 -12.53 -20.81
N ARG A 165 -7.56 -12.46 -19.56
CA ARG A 165 -8.96 -12.13 -19.26
C ARG A 165 -9.37 -10.73 -19.74
N LEU A 166 -8.47 -9.75 -19.71
CA LEU A 166 -8.73 -8.42 -20.24
C LEU A 166 -8.88 -8.45 -21.77
N ALA A 167 -8.07 -9.22 -22.49
CA ALA A 167 -8.21 -9.42 -23.92
C ALA A 167 -9.52 -10.15 -24.24
N ASP A 168 -9.89 -11.20 -23.51
CA ASP A 168 -11.18 -11.90 -23.66
C ASP A 168 -12.37 -10.95 -23.45
N ALA A 169 -12.30 -10.08 -22.43
CA ALA A 169 -13.33 -9.07 -22.16
C ALA A 169 -13.47 -8.06 -23.31
N LEU A 170 -12.35 -7.54 -23.83
CA LEU A 170 -12.32 -6.52 -24.88
C LEU A 170 -12.67 -7.08 -26.27
N LEU A 171 -12.31 -8.32 -26.57
CA LEU A 171 -12.52 -8.94 -27.89
C LEU A 171 -13.83 -9.72 -28.00
N SER A 172 -14.29 -10.34 -26.90
CA SER A 172 -15.47 -11.23 -26.89
C SER A 172 -16.63 -10.72 -26.03
N GLY A 173 -16.49 -9.57 -25.37
CA GLY A 173 -17.51 -9.03 -24.46
C GLY A 173 -17.65 -9.78 -23.14
N GLY A 174 -16.61 -10.53 -22.75
CA GLY A 174 -16.56 -11.24 -21.46
C GLY A 174 -16.47 -10.30 -20.24
N PRO A 175 -16.59 -10.84 -19.02
CA PRO A 175 -16.42 -10.05 -17.79
C PRO A 175 -14.99 -9.53 -17.64
N LEU A 176 -14.83 -8.29 -17.17
CA LEU A 176 -13.53 -7.73 -16.84
C LEU A 176 -12.83 -8.57 -15.75
N PRO A 177 -11.48 -8.68 -15.76
CA PRO A 177 -10.73 -9.41 -14.73
C PRO A 177 -10.86 -8.83 -13.32
N VAL A 178 -11.23 -7.55 -13.20
CA VAL A 178 -11.55 -6.81 -11.97
C VAL A 178 -12.67 -5.83 -12.35
N ASP A 179 -13.73 -5.71 -11.55
CA ASP A 179 -14.73 -4.65 -11.75
C ASP A 179 -14.17 -3.32 -11.20
N PRO A 180 -14.10 -2.22 -11.99
CA PRO A 180 -13.70 -0.91 -11.48
C PRO A 180 -14.47 -0.45 -10.23
N ARG A 181 -15.71 -0.92 -10.02
CA ARG A 181 -16.50 -0.65 -8.80
C ARG A 181 -15.88 -1.27 -7.55
N GLU A 182 -15.22 -2.43 -7.65
CA GLU A 182 -14.52 -3.07 -6.53
C GLU A 182 -13.29 -2.25 -6.13
N ALA A 183 -12.54 -1.72 -7.11
CA ALA A 183 -11.41 -0.84 -6.85
C ALA A 183 -11.84 0.46 -6.15
N VAL A 184 -12.95 1.09 -6.59
CA VAL A 184 -13.56 2.23 -5.89
C VAL A 184 -13.97 1.85 -4.46
N ARG A 185 -14.57 0.66 -4.26
CA ARG A 185 -15.00 0.19 -2.93
C ARG A 185 -13.84 -0.06 -1.96
N VAL A 186 -12.66 -0.43 -2.47
CA VAL A 186 -11.43 -0.50 -1.64
C VAL A 186 -11.01 0.90 -1.18
N ILE A 187 -11.04 1.90 -2.06
CA ILE A 187 -10.72 3.30 -1.71
C ILE A 187 -11.71 3.84 -0.65
N GLU A 188 -13.02 3.66 -0.87
CA GLU A 188 -14.05 4.04 0.11
C GLU A 188 -13.87 3.38 1.49
N LEU A 189 -13.26 2.19 1.55
CA LEU A 189 -12.99 1.48 2.80
C LEU A 189 -11.78 2.08 3.52
N VAL A 190 -10.69 2.37 2.78
CA VAL A 190 -9.49 3.02 3.33
C VAL A 190 -9.83 4.40 3.89
N GLU A 191 -10.53 5.26 3.12
CA GLU A 191 -10.97 6.57 3.59
C GLU A 191 -11.81 6.48 4.88
N ARG A 192 -12.71 5.49 4.96
CA ARG A 192 -13.58 5.26 6.12
C ARG A 192 -12.83 4.73 7.34
N ILE A 193 -11.70 4.04 7.15
CA ILE A 193 -10.78 3.65 8.21
C ILE A 193 -10.05 4.90 8.74
N HIS A 194 -9.45 5.71 7.86
CA HIS A 194 -8.79 6.97 8.23
C HIS A 194 -9.73 8.02 8.87
N GLN A 195 -11.02 7.99 8.55
CA GLN A 195 -12.04 8.85 9.20
C GLN A 195 -12.43 8.39 10.62
N ARG A 196 -12.26 7.10 10.95
CA ARG A 196 -12.72 6.50 12.22
C ARG A 196 -11.58 6.27 13.20
N SER A 197 -10.41 5.92 12.70
CA SER A 197 -9.19 5.76 13.48
C SER A 197 -8.44 7.08 13.53
N VAL A 198 -8.13 7.57 14.73
CA VAL A 198 -7.16 8.66 14.88
C VAL A 198 -5.80 8.12 14.43
N VAL A 199 -5.26 8.64 13.33
CA VAL A 199 -3.88 8.36 12.91
C VAL A 199 -2.94 8.91 13.98
N GLN A 200 -2.50 8.04 14.88
CA GLN A 200 -1.58 8.37 15.95
C GLN A 200 -0.16 8.46 15.40
N CYS A 201 0.19 9.64 14.88
CA CYS A 201 1.59 9.99 14.66
C CYS A 201 2.31 9.97 16.02
N GLY A 202 2.96 8.84 16.34
CA GLY A 202 3.79 8.74 17.53
C GLY A 202 4.88 9.81 17.52
N PRO A 203 5.28 10.36 18.68
CA PRO A 203 6.43 11.26 18.72
C PRO A 203 7.65 10.48 18.24
N ALA A 204 8.27 10.93 17.14
CA ALA A 204 9.42 10.27 16.54
C ALA A 204 10.48 10.00 17.62
N ALA A 205 10.71 8.71 17.91
CA ALA A 205 11.62 8.29 18.95
C ALA A 205 13.03 8.77 18.58
N ARG A 206 13.54 9.76 19.33
CA ARG A 206 14.93 10.19 19.16
C ARG A 206 15.83 8.98 19.44
N PRO A 207 16.79 8.64 18.56
CA PRO A 207 17.80 7.66 18.90
C PRO A 207 18.51 8.09 20.19
N THR A 208 18.42 7.27 21.23
CA THR A 208 19.38 7.30 22.32
C THR A 208 20.72 6.81 21.77
N ALA A 209 21.80 7.52 22.14
CA ALA A 209 23.15 7.32 21.60
C ALA A 209 23.75 5.94 21.92
#